data_AF-A0AAN6XFC4-F1
#
_entry.id   AF-A0AAN6XFC4-F1
#
_cell.length_a   1.000
_cell.length_b   1.000
_cell.length_c   1.000
_cell.angle_alpha   90.00
_cell.angle_beta   90.00
_cell.angle_gamma   90.00
#
_symmetry.space_group_name_H-M   'P 1'
#
loop_
_entity.id
_entity.type
_entity.pdbx_description
1 polymer ?
#
loop_
_entity_poly.entity_id
_entity_poly.type
_entity_poly.pdbx_seq_one_letter_code
_entity_poly.pdbx_strand_id
1 'polypeptide(L)'
;MAPPTPLERATNSVLRLVKEESYYHKELAHQESRISKLQTEIDAGKPDLDSNAPYMLKQEQTALEETKAVFGPLRDKIAEAVQSLEEQIAITESDGAEGKEEELKKAREAVESGKKVAEQQQ
;
A
#
# COMPACT_ATOMS: atom_id res chain seq x y z
N MET A 1 -1.36 28.87 8.22
CA MET A 1 -0.37 27.86 7.76
C MET A 1 0.01 28.21 6.34
N ALA A 2 1.29 28.21 5.98
CA ALA A 2 1.69 28.40 4.59
C ALA A 2 1.19 27.21 3.75
N PRO A 3 0.86 27.42 2.46
CA PRO A 3 0.54 26.31 1.57
C PRO A 3 1.77 25.40 1.38
N PRO A 4 1.58 24.08 1.25
CA PRO A 4 2.68 23.15 1.10
C PRO A 4 3.43 23.37 -0.21
N THR A 5 4.75 23.20 -0.17
CA THR A 5 5.63 23.33 -1.34
C THR A 5 5.33 22.21 -2.37
N PRO A 6 5.73 22.37 -3.65
CA PRO A 6 5.65 21.28 -4.62
C PRO A 6 6.36 20.00 -4.16
N LEU A 7 7.53 20.14 -3.53
CA LEU A 7 8.30 19.02 -2.98
C LEU A 7 7.55 18.32 -1.84
N GLU A 8 6.98 19.08 -0.90
CA GLU A 8 6.17 18.53 0.19
C GLU A 8 4.92 17.80 -0.34
N ARG A 9 4.24 18.35 -1.36
CA ARG A 9 3.07 17.69 -1.95
C ARG A 9 3.43 16.36 -2.62
N ALA A 10 4.52 16.33 -3.38
CA ALA A 10 5.00 15.10 -4.01
C ALA A 10 5.42 14.06 -2.95
N THR A 11 6.13 14.50 -1.90
CA THR A 11 6.54 13.65 -0.77
C THR A 11 5.32 13.01 -0.10
N ASN A 12 4.30 13.82 0.24
CA ASN A 12 3.07 13.35 0.87
C ASN A 12 2.27 12.39 -0.02
N SER A 13 2.33 12.56 -1.35
CA SER A 13 1.69 11.64 -2.29
C SER A 13 2.28 10.23 -2.18
N VAL A 14 3.61 10.11 -2.24
CA VAL A 14 4.32 8.82 -2.11
C VAL A 14 4.04 8.18 -0.75
N LEU A 15 4.16 8.94 0.34
CA LEU A 15 3.91 8.44 1.69
C LEU A 15 2.48 7.92 1.87
N ARG A 16 1.48 8.58 1.28
CA ARG A 16 0.09 8.12 1.34
C ARG A 16 -0.09 6.80 0.61
N LEU A 17 0.46 6.67 -0.59
CA LEU A 17 0.33 5.45 -1.40
C LEU A 17 1.05 4.26 -0.75
N VAL A 18 2.25 4.47 -0.20
CA VAL A 18 2.97 3.45 0.58
C VAL A 18 2.14 3.02 1.80
N LYS A 19 1.51 3.97 2.48
CA LYS A 19 0.66 3.66 3.63
C LYS A 19 -0.60 2.87 3.23
N GLU A 20 -1.22 3.25 2.12
CA GLU A 20 -2.36 2.53 1.54
C GLU A 20 -2.00 1.08 1.23
N GLU A 21 -0.85 0.85 0.60
CA GLU A 21 -0.33 -0.50 0.33
C GLU A 21 -0.17 -1.33 1.62
N SER A 22 0.39 -0.73 2.67
CA SER A 22 0.54 -1.40 3.97
C SER A 22 -0.80 -1.77 4.62
N TYR A 23 -1.87 -1.02 4.34
CA TYR A 23 -3.21 -1.36 4.83
C TYR A 23 -3.81 -2.52 4.04
N TYR A 24 -3.60 -2.58 2.73
CA TYR A 24 -4.01 -3.74 1.93
C TYR A 24 -3.30 -5.02 2.36
N HIS A 25 -2.01 -4.95 2.74
CA HIS A 25 -1.32 -6.11 3.32
C HIS A 25 -1.91 -6.58 4.64
N LYS A 26 -2.35 -5.66 5.51
CA LYS A 26 -3.04 -6.03 6.76
C LYS A 26 -4.38 -6.68 6.50
N GLU A 27 -5.13 -6.16 5.53
CA GLU A 27 -6.42 -6.74 5.14
C GLU A 27 -6.23 -8.15 4.56
N LEU A 28 -5.24 -8.33 3.68
CA LEU A 28 -4.88 -9.65 3.13
C LEU A 28 -4.62 -10.68 4.24
N ALA A 29 -3.78 -10.34 5.22
CA ALA A 29 -3.46 -11.23 6.33
C ALA A 29 -4.69 -11.57 7.19
N HIS A 30 -5.61 -10.61 7.36
CA HIS A 30 -6.85 -10.82 8.09
C HIS A 30 -7.81 -11.74 7.33
N GLN A 31 -7.94 -11.56 6.01
CA GLN A 31 -8.73 -12.42 5.13
C GLN A 31 -8.18 -13.86 5.10
N GLU A 32 -6.87 -14.03 4.95
CA GLU A 32 -6.22 -15.35 5.00
C GLU A 32 -6.48 -16.08 6.32
N SER A 33 -6.39 -15.37 7.45
CA SER A 33 -6.70 -15.92 8.77
C SER A 33 -8.17 -16.37 8.88
N ARG A 34 -9.11 -15.55 8.38
CA ARG A 34 -10.55 -15.88 8.36
C ARG A 34 -10.86 -17.08 7.48
N ILE A 35 -10.27 -17.13 6.28
CA ILE A 35 -10.40 -18.26 5.34
C ILE A 35 -9.87 -19.54 5.99
N SER A 36 -8.66 -19.50 6.55
CA SER A 36 -8.04 -20.66 7.21
C SER A 36 -8.89 -21.19 8.38
N LYS A 37 -9.41 -20.28 9.21
CA LYS A 37 -10.31 -20.64 10.30
C LYS A 37 -11.60 -21.28 9.77
N LEU A 38 -12.27 -20.65 8.81
CA LEU A 38 -13.54 -21.13 8.27
C LEU A 38 -13.38 -22.48 7.57
N GLN A 39 -12.31 -22.65 6.79
CA GLN A 39 -11.96 -23.92 6.16
C GLN A 39 -11.77 -25.03 7.21
N THR A 40 -11.02 -24.76 8.27
CA THR A 40 -10.80 -25.72 9.37
C THR A 40 -12.12 -26.13 10.05
N GLU A 41 -13.03 -25.17 10.24
CA GLU A 41 -14.33 -25.43 10.88
C GLU A 41 -15.26 -26.27 9.99
N ILE A 42 -15.24 -26.01 8.67
CA ILE A 42 -15.93 -26.82 7.66
C ILE A 42 -15.38 -28.24 7.65
N ASP A 43 -14.06 -28.41 7.58
CA ASP A 43 -13.41 -29.72 7.48
C ASP A 43 -13.61 -30.55 8.77
N ALA A 44 -13.65 -29.89 9.93
CA ALA A 44 -13.94 -30.54 11.21
C ALA A 44 -15.42 -30.91 11.40
N GLY A 45 -16.32 -30.49 10.50
CA GLY A 45 -17.75 -30.78 10.58
C GLY A 45 -18.38 -30.32 11.89
N LYS A 46 -18.01 -29.12 12.38
CA LYS A 46 -18.49 -28.62 13.68
C LYS A 46 -20.03 -28.64 13.73
N PRO A 47 -20.65 -29.13 14.82
CA PRO A 47 -22.10 -29.33 14.90
C PRO A 47 -22.91 -28.02 14.87
N ASP A 48 -22.30 -26.90 15.27
CA ASP A 48 -22.92 -25.56 15.25
C ASP A 48 -22.46 -24.71 14.06
N LEU A 49 -21.85 -25.32 13.04
CA LEU A 49 -21.40 -24.61 11.86
C LEU A 49 -22.61 -24.13 11.04
N ASP A 50 -22.57 -22.88 10.60
CA ASP A 50 -23.60 -22.35 9.72
C ASP A 50 -23.68 -23.21 8.44
N SER A 51 -24.88 -23.63 8.07
CA SER A 51 -25.15 -24.35 6.82
C SER A 51 -24.66 -23.61 5.57
N ASN A 52 -24.53 -22.28 5.64
CA ASN A 52 -23.99 -21.44 4.57
C ASN A 52 -22.45 -21.35 4.56
N ALA A 53 -21.74 -21.96 5.52
CA ALA A 53 -20.30 -21.78 5.70
C ALA A 53 -19.49 -22.04 4.41
N PRO A 54 -19.79 -23.06 3.57
CA PRO A 54 -19.09 -23.24 2.29
C PRO A 54 -19.30 -22.08 1.31
N TYR A 55 -20.45 -21.42 1.35
CA TYR A 55 -20.72 -20.23 0.54
C TYR A 55 -19.96 -19.01 1.09
N MET A 56 -19.97 -18.80 2.42
CA MET A 56 -19.17 -17.76 3.05
C MET A 56 -17.68 -17.91 2.73
N LEU A 57 -17.15 -19.14 2.76
CA LEU A 57 -15.75 -19.42 2.41
C LEU A 57 -15.42 -18.98 0.98
N LYS A 58 -16.29 -19.29 0.01
CA LYS A 58 -16.10 -18.85 -1.37
C LYS A 58 -16.14 -17.32 -1.50
N GLN A 59 -17.01 -16.65 -0.75
CA GLN A 59 -17.06 -15.19 -0.75
C GLN A 59 -15.77 -14.59 -0.19
N GLU A 60 -15.25 -15.12 0.92
CA GLU A 60 -13.98 -14.66 1.49
C GLU A 60 -12.80 -14.90 0.55
N GLN A 61 -12.74 -16.06 -0.11
CA GLN A 61 -11.74 -16.34 -1.13
C GLN A 61 -11.83 -15.37 -2.32
N THR A 62 -13.05 -15.02 -2.74
CA THR A 62 -13.25 -14.04 -3.82
C THR A 62 -12.75 -12.65 -3.39
N ALA A 63 -13.11 -12.21 -2.18
CA ALA A 63 -12.65 -10.94 -1.63
C ALA A 63 -11.11 -10.88 -1.46
N LEU A 64 -10.48 -12.01 -1.12
CA LEU A 64 -9.01 -12.14 -1.08
C LEU A 64 -8.39 -11.89 -2.46
N GLU A 65 -8.92 -12.51 -3.51
CA GLU A 65 -8.40 -12.32 -4.87
C GLU A 65 -8.64 -10.89 -5.38
N GLU A 66 -9.79 -10.28 -5.05
CA GLU A 66 -10.04 -8.87 -5.32
C GLU A 66 -9.03 -7.96 -4.62
N THR A 67 -8.70 -8.25 -3.36
CA THR A 67 -7.68 -7.51 -2.59
C THR A 67 -6.30 -7.67 -3.22
N LYS A 68 -5.93 -8.89 -3.64
CA LYS A 68 -4.65 -9.15 -4.35
C LYS A 68 -4.55 -8.37 -5.66
N ALA A 69 -5.66 -8.25 -6.40
CA ALA A 69 -5.70 -7.53 -7.67
C ALA A 69 -5.43 -6.03 -7.54
N VAL A 70 -5.58 -5.44 -6.34
CA VAL A 70 -5.29 -4.02 -6.10
C VAL A 70 -3.78 -3.72 -6.10
N PHE A 71 -2.93 -4.66 -5.67
CA PHE A 71 -1.50 -4.40 -5.47
C PHE A 71 -0.78 -4.00 -6.75
N GLY A 72 -1.07 -4.64 -7.88
CA GLY A 72 -0.42 -4.32 -9.16
C GLY A 72 -0.61 -2.85 -9.55
N PRO A 73 -1.86 -2.41 -9.80
CA PRO A 73 -2.14 -1.01 -10.13
C PRO A 73 -1.70 -0.01 -9.06
N LEU A 74 -1.70 -0.39 -7.78
CA LEU A 74 -1.22 0.47 -6.71
C LEU A 74 0.30 0.66 -6.76
N ARG A 75 1.07 -0.42 -7.02
CA ARG A 75 2.53 -0.36 -7.18
C ARG A 75 2.93 0.46 -8.41
N ASP A 76 2.19 0.36 -9.50
CA ASP A 76 2.39 1.21 -10.69
C ASP A 76 2.23 2.70 -10.33
N LYS A 77 1.15 3.06 -9.62
CA LYS A 77 0.93 4.44 -9.14
C LYS A 77 2.04 4.91 -8.17
N ILE A 78 2.54 4.02 -7.32
CA ILE A 78 3.68 4.34 -6.44
C ILE A 78 4.92 4.63 -7.27
N ALA A 79 5.22 3.83 -8.29
CA ALA A 79 6.37 4.04 -9.17
C ALA A 79 6.29 5.39 -9.91
N GLU A 80 5.12 5.74 -10.46
CA GLU A 80 4.87 7.03 -11.09
C GLU A 80 5.04 8.21 -10.11
N ALA A 81 4.50 8.08 -8.90
CA ALA A 81 4.62 9.09 -7.86
C ALA A 81 6.07 9.26 -7.37
N VAL A 82 6.85 8.18 -7.32
CA VAL A 82 8.29 8.21 -7.00
C VAL A 82 9.06 8.95 -8.08
N GLN A 83 8.82 8.68 -9.37
CA GLN A 83 9.45 9.42 -10.46
C GLN A 83 9.15 10.92 -10.36
N SER A 84 7.89 11.27 -10.13
CA SER A 84 7.47 12.67 -9.94
C SER A 84 8.18 13.33 -8.73
N LEU A 85 8.42 12.59 -7.66
CA LEU A 85 9.13 13.09 -6.49
C LEU A 85 10.62 13.30 -6.76
N GLU A 86 11.26 12.39 -7.49
CA GLU A 86 12.66 12.52 -7.92
C GLU A 86 12.86 13.77 -8.79
N GLU A 87 11.93 14.06 -9.70
CA GLU A 87 11.93 15.30 -10.49
C GLU A 87 11.83 16.55 -9.60
N GLN A 88 10.94 16.54 -8.59
CA GLN A 88 10.82 17.68 -7.67
C GLN A 88 12.06 17.89 -6.79
N ILE A 89 12.75 16.81 -6.41
CA ILE A 89 14.04 16.90 -5.72
C ILE A 89 15.06 17.61 -6.62
N ALA A 90 15.19 17.17 -7.88
CA ALA A 90 16.14 17.75 -8.82
C ALA A 90 15.87 19.25 -9.10
N ILE A 91 14.60 19.64 -9.24
CA ILE A 91 14.19 21.05 -9.39
C ILE A 91 14.59 21.83 -8.13
N THR A 92 14.24 21.32 -6.95
CA THR A 92 14.50 22.01 -5.68
C THR A 92 16.00 22.24 -5.44
N GLU A 93 16.83 21.26 -5.82
CA GLU A 93 18.29 21.38 -5.72
C GLU A 93 18.86 22.39 -6.72
N SER A 94 18.30 22.44 -7.92
CA SER A 94 18.71 23.40 -8.96
C SER A 94 18.32 24.85 -8.60
N ASP A 95 17.18 25.03 -7.94
CA ASP A 95 16.68 26.34 -7.50
C ASP A 95 17.35 26.86 -6.21
N GLY A 96 18.23 26.05 -5.60
CA GLY A 96 18.85 26.32 -4.31
C GLY A 96 18.11 25.62 -3.16
N ALA A 97 18.89 24.86 -2.39
CA ALA A 97 18.42 24.02 -1.29
C ALA A 97 18.37 24.74 0.07
N GLU A 98 18.76 26.02 0.13
CA GLU A 98 18.90 26.77 1.38
C GLU A 98 17.56 26.87 2.12
N GLY A 99 17.49 26.31 3.33
CA GLY A 99 16.27 26.26 4.14
C GLY A 99 15.29 25.15 3.80
N LYS A 100 15.64 24.24 2.86
CA LYS A 100 14.81 23.10 2.43
C LYS A 100 15.44 21.76 2.77
N GLU A 101 16.49 21.74 3.59
CA GLU A 101 17.30 20.54 3.87
C GLU A 101 16.45 19.42 4.48
N GLU A 102 15.52 19.77 5.38
CA GLU A 102 14.61 18.81 6.00
C GLU A 102 13.54 18.30 5.02
N GLU A 103 13.05 19.14 4.11
CA GLU A 103 12.11 18.71 3.05
C GLU A 103 12.80 17.74 2.09
N LEU A 104 14.02 18.06 1.66
CA LEU A 104 14.83 17.21 0.79
C LEU A 104 15.16 15.86 1.45
N LYS A 105 15.49 15.87 2.74
CA LYS A 105 15.73 14.64 3.50
C LYS A 105 14.50 13.74 3.51
N LYS A 106 13.33 14.29 3.86
CA LYS A 106 12.05 13.54 3.86
C LYS A 106 11.67 13.04 2.47
N ALA A 107 11.89 13.85 1.44
CA ALA A 107 11.63 13.46 0.07
C ALA A 107 12.48 12.24 -0.34
N ARG A 108 13.77 12.23 0.02
CA ARG A 108 14.68 11.10 -0.26
C ARG A 108 14.28 9.83 0.50
N GLU A 109 13.89 9.95 1.77
CA GLU A 109 13.36 8.83 2.56
C GLU A 109 12.06 8.27 1.94
N ALA A 110 11.18 9.15 1.45
CA ALA A 110 9.95 8.74 0.77
C ALA A 110 10.23 8.04 -0.58
N VAL A 111 11.22 8.51 -1.36
CA VAL A 111 11.69 7.81 -2.57
C VAL A 111 12.18 6.40 -2.24
N GLU A 112 13.03 6.26 -1.24
CA GLU A 112 13.54 4.94 -0.83
C GLU A 112 12.40 4.00 -0.41
N SER A 113 11.46 4.49 0.41
CA SER A 113 10.29 3.71 0.81
C SER A 113 9.39 3.35 -0.37
N GLY A 114 9.16 4.29 -1.29
CA GLY A 114 8.32 4.07 -2.47
C GLY A 114 8.92 3.04 -3.42
N LYS A 115 10.23 3.10 -3.70
CA LYS A 115 10.93 2.11 -4.53
C LYS A 115 10.85 0.71 -3.94
N LYS A 116 11.10 0.57 -2.64
CA LYS A 116 10.98 -0.72 -1.93
C LYS A 116 9.60 -1.36 -2.14
N VAL A 117 8.52 -0.58 -2.07
CA VAL A 117 7.16 -1.10 -2.26
C VAL A 117 6.85 -1.37 -3.73
N ALA A 118 7.28 -0.50 -4.65
CA ALA A 118 7.06 -0.69 -6.08
C ALA A 118 7.77 -1.94 -6.63
N GLU A 119 8.93 -2.30 -6.06
CA GLU A 119 9.74 -3.45 -6.45
C GLU A 119 9.36 -4.75 -5.74
N GLN A 120 8.48 -4.72 -4.73
CA GLN A 120 8.01 -5.95 -4.09
C GLN A 120 7.28 -6.82 -5.13
N GLN A 121 7.74 -8.05 -5.29
CA GLN A 121 7.06 -9.05 -6.14
C GLN A 121 5.79 -9.57 -5.45
N GLN A 122 4.86 -10.11 -6.25
CA GLN A 122 3.63 -10.76 -5.78
C GLN A 122 3.91 -12.04 -5.00
#